data_AF-A0A8D8C6F9-F1
#
_entry.id   AF-A0A8D8C6F9-F1
#
_cell.length_a   1.000
_cell.length_b   1.000
_cell.length_c   1.000
_cell.angle_alpha   90.00
_cell.angle_beta   90.00
_cell.angle_gamma   90.00
#
_symmetry.space_group_name_H-M   'P 1'
#
loop_
_entity.id
_entity.type
_entity.pdbx_description
1 polymer ?
#
loop_
_entity_poly.entity_id
_entity_poly.type
_entity_poly.pdbx_seq_one_letter_code
_entity_poly.pdbx_strand_id
1 'polypeptide(L)'
;FNYTLILTCGLILAVAMLEILSISYIIAVAECDLNLSTREKGILSAVVFVGIIVSSHLWGFLADTQGRRKVIIPTLCLAFTSTVCSSFMTSFWWITVFRFMTGFL
;
A
#
# COMPACT_ATOMS: atom_id res chain seq x y z
N PHE A 1 -11.34 22.96 14.77
CA PHE A 1 -12.01 21.80 14.13
C PHE A 1 -11.56 21.61 12.69
N ASN A 2 -11.83 22.55 11.77
CA ASN A 2 -11.44 22.42 10.35
C ASN A 2 -9.93 22.30 10.12
N TYR A 3 -9.10 23.09 10.83
CA TYR A 3 -7.63 22.97 10.74
C TYR A 3 -7.11 21.57 11.14
N THR A 4 -7.70 20.97 12.17
CA THR A 4 -7.33 19.61 12.62
C THR A 4 -7.71 18.56 11.59
N LEU A 5 -8.86 18.71 10.91
CA LEU A 5 -9.28 17.82 9.83
C LEU A 5 -8.37 17.93 8.59
N ILE A 6 -8.02 19.16 8.20
CA ILE A 6 -7.10 19.38 7.07
C ILE A 6 -5.73 18.78 7.38
N LEU A 7 -5.21 18.99 8.58
CA LEU A 7 -3.90 18.47 8.99
C LEU A 7 -3.88 16.93 9.04
N THR A 8 -4.93 16.30 9.58
CA THR A 8 -5.03 14.84 9.61
C THR A 8 -5.18 14.23 8.22
N CYS A 9 -6.00 14.81 7.35
CA CYS A 9 -6.12 14.38 5.96
C CYS A 9 -4.80 14.55 5.19
N GLY A 10 -4.11 15.67 5.39
CA GLY A 10 -2.81 15.93 4.79
C GLY A 10 -1.74 14.94 5.24
N LEU A 11 -1.73 14.57 6.53
CA LEU A 11 -0.83 13.54 7.05
C LEU A 11 -1.12 12.17 6.44
N ILE A 12 -2.39 11.78 6.31
CA ILE A 12 -2.78 10.50 5.68
C ILE A 12 -2.30 10.47 4.21
N LEU A 13 -2.50 11.57 3.48
CA LEU A 13 -2.03 11.67 2.10
C LEU A 13 -0.50 11.59 2.00
N ALA A 14 0.22 12.24 2.92
CA ALA A 14 1.68 12.19 2.97
C ALA A 14 2.20 10.77 3.23
N VAL A 15 1.57 10.04 4.16
CA VAL A 15 1.89 8.62 4.43
C VAL A 15 1.64 7.76 3.20
N ALA A 16 0.52 7.96 2.50
CA ALA A 16 0.22 7.22 1.27
C ALA A 16 1.27 7.47 0.17
N MET A 17 1.76 8.71 0.02
CA MET A 17 2.83 9.02 -0.92
C MET A 17 4.16 8.36 -0.52
N LEU A 18 4.50 8.34 0.78
CA LEU A 18 5.70 7.68 1.28
C LEU A 18 5.68 6.17 1.01
N GLU A 19 4.53 5.52 1.18
CA GLU A 19 4.35 4.10 0.84
C GLU A 19 4.61 3.85 -0.66
N ILE A 20 4.07 4.68 -1.55
CA ILE A 20 4.30 4.53 -2.99
C ILE A 20 5.80 4.69 -3.34
N LEU A 21 6.48 5.67 -2.73
CA LEU A 21 7.91 5.91 -2.95
C LEU A 21 8.78 4.77 -2.39
N SER A 22 8.36 4.17 -1.27
CA SER A 22 9.09 3.06 -0.64
C SER A 22 9.22 1.83 -1.55
N ILE A 23 8.27 1.61 -2.47
CA ILE A 23 8.27 0.47 -3.39
C ILE A 23 9.48 0.54 -4.32
N SER A 24 9.78 1.72 -4.86
CA SER A 24 10.94 1.93 -5.72
C SER A 24 12.26 1.60 -5.01
N TYR A 25 12.33 1.92 -3.71
CA TYR A 25 13.49 1.56 -2.88
C TYR A 25 13.57 0.05 -2.65
N ILE A 26 12.46 -0.60 -2.30
CA ILE A 26 12.42 -2.05 -2.05
C ILE A 26 12.77 -2.84 -3.31
N ILE A 27 12.31 -2.42 -4.49
CA ILE A 27 12.66 -3.08 -5.76
C ILE A 27 14.19 -3.04 -5.99
N ALA A 28 14.84 -1.91 -5.71
CA ALA A 28 16.28 -1.77 -5.87
C ALA A 28 17.08 -2.65 -4.89
N VAL A 29 16.60 -2.81 -3.66
CA VAL A 29 17.23 -3.70 -2.67
C VAL A 29 16.98 -5.17 -3.03
N ALA A 30 15.75 -5.53 -3.39
CA ALA A 30 15.38 -6.90 -3.75
C ALA A 30 16.07 -7.38 -5.05
N GLU A 31 16.45 -6.46 -5.94
CA GLU A 31 17.29 -6.76 -7.09
C GLU A 31 18.65 -7.32 -6.68
N CYS A 32 19.31 -6.70 -5.70
CA CYS A 32 20.63 -7.13 -5.21
C CYS A 32 20.57 -8.46 -4.44
N ASP A 33 19.50 -8.68 -3.66
CA ASP A 33 19.37 -9.88 -2.82
C ASP A 33 18.86 -11.12 -3.59
N LEU A 34 17.89 -10.96 -4.50
CA LEU A 34 17.24 -12.08 -5.19
C LEU A 34 17.65 -12.24 -6.67
N ASN A 35 18.51 -11.36 -7.21
CA ASN A 35 18.88 -11.36 -8.65
C ASN A 35 17.65 -11.36 -9.57
N LEU A 36 16.69 -10.47 -9.27
CA LEU A 36 15.40 -10.40 -9.95
C LEU A 36 15.53 -10.02 -11.44
N SER A 37 14.79 -10.71 -12.29
CA SER A 37 14.68 -10.39 -13.71
C SER A 37 13.93 -9.07 -13.92
N THR A 38 14.23 -8.35 -15.02
CA THR A 38 13.51 -7.11 -15.40
C THR A 38 11.99 -7.30 -15.47
N ARG A 39 11.52 -8.49 -15.84
CA ARG A 39 10.08 -8.82 -15.85
C ARG A 39 9.47 -8.82 -14.45
N GLU A 40 10.17 -9.41 -13.48
CA GLU A 40 9.69 -9.54 -12.10
C GLU A 40 9.61 -8.18 -11.40
N LYS A 41 10.57 -7.29 -11.67
CA LYS A 41 10.53 -5.90 -11.21
C LYS A 41 9.31 -5.15 -11.75
N GLY A 42 8.99 -5.36 -13.03
CA GLY A 42 7.81 -4.77 -13.65
C GLY A 42 6.50 -5.28 -13.04
N ILE A 43 6.43 -6.57 -12.71
CA ILE A 43 5.28 -7.15 -12.02
C ILE A 43 5.15 -6.55 -10.62
N LEU A 44 6.27 -6.41 -9.88
CA LEU A 44 6.26 -5.92 -8.51
C LEU A 44 5.85 -4.45 -8.40
N SER A 45 6.19 -3.60 -9.38
CA SER A 45 5.69 -2.23 -9.43
C SER A 45 4.22 -2.18 -9.85
N ALA A 46 3.81 -3.00 -10.82
CA ALA A 46 2.44 -3.01 -11.33
C ALA A 46 1.42 -3.54 -10.32
N VAL A 47 1.78 -4.55 -9.52
CA VAL A 47 0.84 -5.24 -8.62
C VAL A 47 0.19 -4.30 -7.60
N VAL A 48 0.93 -3.29 -7.13
CA VAL A 48 0.41 -2.30 -6.18
C VAL A 48 -0.65 -1.42 -6.84
N PHE A 49 -0.40 -0.95 -8.06
CA PHE A 49 -1.38 -0.16 -8.82
C PHE A 49 -2.63 -0.99 -9.14
N VAL A 50 -2.47 -2.27 -9.47
CA VAL A 50 -3.61 -3.18 -9.66
C VAL A 50 -4.42 -3.30 -8.38
N GLY A 51 -3.77 -3.47 -7.23
CA GLY A 51 -4.42 -3.47 -5.91
C GLY A 51 -5.26 -2.21 -5.67
N ILE A 52 -4.67 -1.03 -5.91
CA ILE A 52 -5.33 0.27 -5.74
C ILE A 52 -6.54 0.41 -6.67
N ILE A 53 -6.40 0.04 -7.95
CA ILE A 53 -7.48 0.16 -8.93
C ILE A 53 -8.67 -0.72 -8.51
N VAL A 54 -8.42 -1.98 -8.19
CA VAL A 54 -9.46 -2.93 -7.79
C VAL A 54 -10.14 -2.47 -6.49
N SER A 55 -9.37 -1.98 -5.53
CA SER A 55 -9.89 -1.60 -4.22
C SER A 55 -10.61 -0.25 -4.19
N SER A 56 -10.24 0.67 -5.09
CA SER A 56 -10.80 2.03 -5.14
C SER A 56 -12.32 2.05 -5.24
N HIS A 57 -12.90 1.14 -6.02
CA HIS A 57 -14.35 1.01 -6.16
C HIS A 57 -15.01 0.49 -4.88
N LEU A 58 -14.40 -0.51 -4.24
CA LEU A 58 -14.95 -1.15 -3.04
C LEU A 58 -14.90 -0.19 -1.83
N TRP A 59 -13.71 0.35 -1.53
CA TRP A 59 -13.52 1.24 -0.38
C TRP A 59 -14.15 2.60 -0.60
N GLY A 60 -14.23 3.09 -1.84
CA GLY A 60 -14.98 4.30 -2.18
C GLY A 60 -16.45 4.15 -1.81
N PHE A 61 -17.10 3.08 -2.28
CA PHE A 61 -18.49 2.77 -1.94
C PHE A 61 -18.69 2.59 -0.42
N LEU A 62 -17.77 1.89 0.24
CA LEU A 62 -17.86 1.66 1.68
C LEU A 62 -17.68 2.96 2.48
N ALA A 63 -16.78 3.85 2.04
CA ALA A 63 -16.54 5.14 2.67
C ALA A 63 -17.75 6.07 2.59
N ASP A 64 -18.48 6.01 1.48
CA ASP A 64 -19.68 6.83 1.26
C ASP A 64 -20.89 6.28 2.05
N THR A 65 -20.99 4.96 2.25
CA THR A 65 -22.14 4.33 2.94
C THR A 65 -21.98 4.18 4.45
N GLN A 66 -20.80 3.75 4.92
CA GLN A 66 -20.53 3.44 6.34
C GLN A 66 -19.87 4.62 7.09
N GLY A 67 -19.48 5.67 6.35
CA GLY A 67 -18.85 6.87 6.87
C GLY A 67 -17.31 6.82 6.81
N ARG A 68 -16.74 7.89 6.26
CA ARG A 68 -15.31 8.01 5.89
C ARG A 68 -14.33 7.68 7.02
N ARG A 69 -14.59 8.09 8.27
CA ARG A 69 -13.71 7.83 9.42
C ARG A 69 -13.67 6.34 9.82
N LYS A 70 -14.80 5.64 9.72
CA LYS A 70 -14.90 4.22 10.09
C LYS A 70 -14.20 3.31 9.07
N VAL A 71 -14.03 3.79 7.84
CA VAL A 71 -13.33 3.06 6.78
C VAL A 71 -11.83 3.35 6.80
N ILE A 72 -11.41 4.62 6.93
CA ILE A 72 -9.99 5.02 6.90
C ILE A 72 -9.17 4.43 8.05
N ILE A 73 -9.73 4.36 9.27
CA ILE A 73 -8.98 3.87 10.43
C ILE A 73 -8.58 2.39 10.28
N PRO A 74 -9.51 1.44 10.02
CA PRO A 74 -9.15 0.04 9.88
C PRO A 74 -8.28 -0.23 8.65
N THR A 75 -8.52 0.44 7.52
CA THR A 75 -7.66 0.26 6.33
C THR A 75 -6.23 0.68 6.60
N LEU A 76 -6.02 1.81 7.29
CA LEU A 76 -4.68 2.28 7.65
C LEU A 76 -3.98 1.32 8.63
N CYS A 77 -4.69 0.80 9.63
CA CYS A 77 -4.14 -0.20 10.56
C CYS A 77 -3.77 -1.50 9.83
N LEU A 78 -4.64 -2.00 8.95
CA LEU A 78 -4.39 -3.22 8.18
C LEU A 78 -3.22 -3.02 7.20
N ALA A 79 -3.17 -1.89 6.50
CA ALA A 79 -2.07 -1.53 5.62
C ALA A 79 -0.73 -1.51 6.38
N PHE A 80 -0.70 -0.87 7.55
CA PHE A 80 0.49 -0.87 8.42
C PHE A 80 0.92 -2.29 8.82
N THR A 81 -0.01 -3.13 9.27
CA THR A 81 0.31 -4.52 9.62
C THR A 81 0.81 -5.33 8.43
N SER A 82 0.23 -5.11 7.24
CA SER A 82 0.65 -5.77 6.01
C SER A 82 2.06 -5.35 5.59
N THR A 83 2.39 -4.05 5.69
CA THR A 83 3.74 -3.54 5.40
C THR A 83 4.77 -4.07 6.40
N VAL A 84 4.43 -4.13 7.69
CA VAL A 84 5.29 -4.72 8.71
C VAL A 84 5.52 -6.20 8.45
N CYS A 85 4.47 -6.97 8.16
CA CYS A 85 4.59 -8.38 7.78
C CYS A 85 5.43 -8.56 6.52
N SER A 86 5.26 -7.70 5.51
CA SER A 86 6.06 -7.72 4.28
C SER A 86 7.56 -7.55 4.55
N SER A 87 7.95 -6.80 5.59
CA SER A 87 9.35 -6.57 5.94
C SER A 87 10.06 -7.84 6.45
N PHE A 88 9.31 -8.77 7.05
CA PHE A 88 9.84 -10.04 7.53
C PHE A 88 9.93 -11.13 6.44
N MET A 89 9.35 -10.88 5.27
CA MET A 89 9.25 -11.88 4.20
C MET A 89 10.42 -11.75 3.22
N THR A 90 11.18 -12.83 3.03
CA THR A 90 12.38 -12.84 2.17
C THR A 90 12.12 -13.45 0.78
N SER A 91 10.93 -13.98 0.51
CA SER A 91 10.61 -14.61 -0.79
C SER A 91 9.84 -13.67 -1.71
N PHE A 92 10.20 -13.64 -2.99
CA PHE A 92 9.55 -12.82 -4.03
C PHE A 92 8.02 -12.94 -4.06
N TRP A 93 7.50 -14.17 -4.02
CA TRP A 93 6.05 -14.42 -4.04
C TRP A 93 5.32 -13.82 -2.84
N TRP A 94 5.89 -13.96 -1.64
CA TRP A 94 5.30 -13.39 -0.43
C TRP A 94 5.32 -11.87 -0.47
N ILE A 95 6.43 -11.26 -0.87
CA ILE A 95 6.54 -9.80 -1.03
C ILE A 95 5.48 -9.29 -2.02
N THR A 96 5.29 -9.99 -3.14
CA THR A 96 4.28 -9.63 -4.16
C THR A 96 2.85 -9.68 -3.61
N VAL A 97 2.50 -10.73 -2.85
CA VAL A 97 1.17 -10.87 -2.25
C VAL A 97 0.91 -9.81 -1.18
N PHE A 98 1.85 -9.59 -0.27
CA PHE A 98 1.71 -8.55 0.75
C PHE A 98 1.63 -7.16 0.13
N ARG A 99 2.36 -6.90 -0.97
CA ARG A 99 2.28 -5.64 -1.70
C ARG A 99 0.95 -5.43 -2.42
N PHE A 100 0.39 -6.50 -2.98
CA PHE A 100 -0.98 -6.46 -3.49
C PHE A 100 -1.96 -6.13 -2.36
N MET A 101 -1.83 -6.77 -1.20
CA MET A 101 -2.68 -6.50 -0.04
C MET A 101 -2.53 -5.05 0.45
N THR A 102 -1.32 -4.49 0.52
CA THR A 102 -1.13 -3.09 0.91
C THR A 102 -1.74 -2.10 -0.09
N GLY A 103 -1.74 -2.42 -1.39
CA GLY A 103 -2.43 -1.59 -2.39
C GLY A 103 -3.95 -1.77 -2.37
N PHE A 104 -4.40 -2.97 -1.98
CA PHE A 104 -5.82 -3.28 -1.87
C PHE A 104 -6.46 -2.66 -0.62
N LEU A 105 -5.71 -2.40 0.45
CA LEU A 105 -6.21 -1.83 1.71
C LEU A 105 -6.13 -0.30 1.70
#